data_AF-W6YYF9-F1
#
_entry.id   AF-W6YYF9-F1
#
_cell.length_a   1.000
_cell.length_b   1.000
_cell.length_c   1.000
_cell.angle_alpha   90.00
_cell.angle_beta   90.00
_cell.angle_gamma   90.00
#
_symmetry.space_group_name_H-M   'P 1'
#
loop_
_entity.id
_entity.type
_entity.pdbx_description
1 polymer ?
#
loop_
_entity_poly.entity_id
_entity_poly.type
_entity_poly.pdbx_seq_one_letter_code
_entity_poly.pdbx_strand_id
1 'polypeptide(L)'
;MPGSTSLCSLECAPPLSDSGQRAFEGETTATPAPRKLGRPLWQRTPATSADSSVTSNSVRQTTCVRHTQVERKYRESINMRLERLRRAVATLPQAVGADAIGVAKPSKGIVLAAAIDYVGRIERERDAAMDEIERLAGDVRTRQLERY
;
A
#
# COMPACT_ATOMS: atom_id res chain seq x y z
N MET A 1 32.88 -20.57 -29.56
CA MET A 1 31.68 -20.49 -30.42
C MET A 1 30.82 -19.32 -29.94
N PRO A 2 30.80 -18.17 -30.65
CA PRO A 2 29.91 -17.06 -30.33
C PRO A 2 28.49 -17.36 -30.85
N GLY A 3 27.47 -17.25 -29.99
CA GLY A 3 26.08 -17.57 -30.31
C GLY A 3 25.14 -16.42 -29.97
N SER A 4 24.98 -15.54 -30.96
CA SER A 4 23.90 -14.59 -31.24
C SER A 4 22.95 -14.13 -30.12
N THR A 5 23.06 -12.83 -29.79
CA THR A 5 21.98 -12.01 -29.27
C THR A 5 20.87 -11.86 -30.32
N SER A 6 19.60 -11.95 -29.90
CA SER A 6 18.43 -11.65 -30.73
C SER A 6 17.62 -10.54 -30.07
N LEU A 7 17.79 -9.32 -30.59
CA LEU A 7 16.93 -8.17 -30.36
C LEU A 7 15.70 -8.30 -31.27
N CYS A 8 14.51 -8.13 -30.73
CA CYS A 8 13.31 -7.80 -31.50
C CYS A 8 12.55 -6.69 -30.76
N SER A 9 12.88 -5.46 -31.12
CA SER A 9 12.03 -4.28 -30.97
C SER A 9 11.21 -4.15 -32.25
N LEU A 10 9.91 -3.85 -32.13
CA LEU A 10 9.03 -3.12 -33.07
C LEU A 10 7.59 -3.32 -32.53
N GLU A 11 7.13 -2.46 -31.62
CA GLU A 11 6.35 -1.26 -31.94
C GLU A 11 5.24 -1.48 -32.98
N CYS A 12 3.99 -1.40 -32.52
CA CYS A 12 2.88 -0.89 -33.32
C CYS A 12 1.72 -0.50 -32.39
N ALA A 13 1.49 0.81 -32.27
CA ALA A 13 0.33 1.45 -31.66
C ALA A 13 -0.39 2.27 -32.77
N PRO A 14 -1.64 2.73 -32.53
CA PRO A 14 -2.79 2.48 -33.41
C PRO A 14 -3.11 3.62 -34.39
N PRO A 15 -4.05 3.42 -35.34
CA PRO A 15 -4.78 4.53 -35.95
C PRO A 15 -6.11 4.82 -35.23
N LEU A 16 -6.32 6.11 -35.00
CA LEU A 16 -7.57 6.78 -34.61
C LEU A 16 -8.43 7.14 -35.85
N SER A 17 -9.68 7.53 -35.60
CA SER A 17 -10.72 8.13 -36.48
C SER A 17 -11.76 7.12 -36.99
N ASP A 18 -13.08 7.38 -37.04
CA ASP A 18 -13.86 8.61 -36.99
C ASP A 18 -15.31 8.34 -36.52
N SER A 19 -15.90 9.41 -36.04
CA SER A 19 -17.27 9.75 -35.63
C SER A 19 -18.38 9.40 -36.64
N GLY A 20 -19.61 9.11 -36.17
CA GLY A 20 -20.79 9.29 -37.03
C GLY A 20 -22.08 8.53 -36.69
N GLN A 21 -22.94 9.20 -35.92
CA GLN A 21 -24.41 9.19 -36.00
C GLN A 21 -25.26 8.07 -35.37
N ARG A 22 -26.26 8.59 -34.64
CA ARG A 22 -27.40 8.00 -33.95
C ARG A 22 -28.26 7.08 -34.85
N ALA A 23 -28.69 5.98 -34.27
CA ALA A 23 -30.06 5.49 -34.43
C ALA A 23 -30.57 5.07 -33.05
N PHE A 24 -31.63 5.75 -32.60
CA PHE A 24 -32.37 5.46 -31.38
C PHE A 24 -33.64 4.76 -31.84
N GLU A 25 -33.73 3.44 -31.67
CA GLU A 25 -34.97 2.71 -31.85
C GLU A 25 -35.06 1.57 -30.84
N GLY A 26 -36.23 1.43 -30.22
CA GLY A 26 -36.68 0.15 -29.69
C GLY A 26 -36.53 -0.05 -28.19
N GLU A 27 -37.39 0.62 -27.43
CA GLU A 27 -37.82 0.17 -26.12
C GLU A 27 -38.46 -1.23 -26.25
N THR A 28 -37.79 -2.25 -25.70
CA THR A 28 -38.46 -3.47 -25.24
C THR A 28 -38.04 -3.71 -23.80
N THR A 29 -39.01 -3.53 -22.92
CA THR A 29 -39.02 -3.94 -21.53
C THR A 29 -38.68 -5.43 -21.40
N ALA A 30 -37.44 -5.75 -21.03
CA ALA A 30 -37.05 -7.10 -20.68
C ALA A 30 -36.29 -7.08 -19.35
N THR A 31 -37.04 -7.38 -18.29
CA THR A 31 -36.55 -7.69 -16.95
C THR A 31 -35.41 -8.71 -17.04
N PRO A 32 -34.19 -8.44 -16.51
CA PRO A 32 -33.15 -9.45 -16.51
C PRO A 32 -33.57 -10.60 -15.57
N ALA A 33 -33.77 -11.78 -16.16
CA ALA A 33 -34.09 -13.00 -15.44
C ALA A 33 -33.06 -13.25 -14.31
N PRO A 34 -33.50 -13.67 -13.10
CA PRO A 34 -32.59 -13.92 -11.99
C PRO A 34 -31.63 -15.06 -12.36
N ARG A 35 -30.33 -14.74 -12.43
CA ARG A 35 -29.27 -15.74 -12.59
C ARG A 35 -29.33 -16.70 -11.41
N LYS A 36 -29.50 -18.00 -11.69
CA LYS A 36 -29.46 -19.07 -10.69
C LYS A 36 -28.09 -19.06 -10.00
N LEU A 37 -28.04 -18.58 -8.77
CA LEU A 37 -26.87 -18.64 -7.90
C LEU A 37 -26.63 -20.10 -7.51
N GLY A 38 -25.85 -20.82 -8.31
CA GLY A 38 -25.44 -22.21 -8.08
C GLY A 38 -24.31 -22.38 -7.06
N ARG A 39 -24.12 -21.44 -6.13
CA ARG A 39 -23.22 -21.63 -4.99
C ARG A 39 -23.95 -21.25 -3.71
N PRO A 40 -23.93 -22.11 -2.68
CA PRO A 40 -24.50 -21.75 -1.39
C PRO A 40 -23.82 -20.47 -0.89
N LEU A 41 -24.64 -19.47 -0.61
CA LEU A 41 -24.24 -18.22 0.00
C LEU A 41 -23.83 -18.53 1.45
N TRP A 42 -22.55 -18.78 1.70
CA TRP A 42 -22.04 -18.88 3.06
C TRP A 42 -22.24 -17.52 3.72
N GLN A 43 -23.13 -17.51 4.72
CA GLN A 43 -23.78 -16.35 5.32
C GLN A 43 -22.80 -15.19 5.56
N ARG A 44 -22.98 -14.14 4.76
CA ARG A 44 -22.34 -12.84 4.92
C ARG A 44 -23.17 -12.02 5.91
N THR A 45 -22.54 -11.76 7.06
CA THR A 45 -22.82 -10.72 8.09
C THR A 45 -24.12 -10.80 8.92
N PRO A 46 -24.04 -10.61 10.26
CA PRO A 46 -25.22 -10.46 11.09
C PRO A 46 -25.76 -9.04 10.90
N ALA A 47 -26.84 -8.91 10.14
CA ALA A 47 -27.75 -7.80 10.30
C ALA A 47 -28.64 -8.09 11.52
N THR A 48 -28.60 -7.16 12.45
CA THR A 48 -29.38 -7.05 13.68
C THR A 48 -30.82 -7.56 13.50
N SER A 49 -31.17 -8.68 14.14
CA SER A 49 -32.54 -9.02 14.57
C SER A 49 -32.46 -10.23 15.50
N ALA A 50 -32.89 -10.02 16.74
CA ALA A 50 -33.06 -11.05 17.74
C ALA A 50 -34.22 -11.97 17.34
N ASP A 51 -33.95 -13.28 17.21
CA ASP A 51 -34.78 -14.34 17.82
C ASP A 51 -34.08 -15.72 17.70
N SER A 52 -34.00 -16.39 18.84
CA SER A 52 -33.86 -17.83 19.10
C SER A 52 -33.44 -18.79 17.96
N SER A 53 -32.23 -19.36 18.06
CA SER A 53 -32.04 -20.82 17.95
C SER A 53 -30.70 -21.26 18.52
N VAL A 54 -30.74 -21.69 19.78
CA VAL A 54 -29.69 -22.54 20.35
C VAL A 54 -29.92 -23.95 19.80
N THR A 55 -29.03 -24.45 18.96
CA THR A 55 -28.60 -25.87 18.98
C THR A 55 -27.43 -26.11 18.02
N SER A 56 -26.30 -26.55 18.60
CA SER A 56 -25.19 -27.29 17.96
C SER A 56 -24.08 -26.61 17.12
N ASN A 57 -23.96 -25.28 17.03
CA ASN A 57 -22.81 -24.62 16.37
C ASN A 57 -21.72 -24.05 17.31
N SER A 58 -21.85 -24.24 18.62
CA SER A 58 -21.04 -23.58 19.65
C SER A 58 -19.54 -23.98 19.64
N VAL A 59 -19.20 -25.23 19.29
CA VAL A 59 -17.81 -25.73 19.40
C VAL A 59 -16.89 -25.16 18.30
N ARG A 60 -17.41 -24.87 17.10
CA ARG A 60 -16.64 -24.24 16.02
C ARG A 60 -16.60 -22.71 16.12
N GLN A 61 -17.58 -22.10 16.79
CA GLN A 61 -17.61 -20.65 17.00
C GLN A 61 -16.58 -20.19 18.05
N THR A 62 -16.37 -20.92 19.14
CA THR A 62 -15.45 -20.50 20.21
C THR A 62 -13.97 -20.53 19.81
N THR A 63 -13.55 -21.55 19.04
CA THR A 63 -12.17 -21.66 18.52
C THR A 63 -11.90 -20.63 17.42
N CYS A 64 -12.88 -20.39 16.53
CA CYS A 64 -12.81 -19.36 15.51
C CYS A 64 -12.77 -17.95 16.12
N VAL A 65 -13.53 -17.67 17.19
CA VAL A 65 -13.51 -16.37 17.88
C VAL A 65 -12.14 -16.09 18.50
N ARG A 66 -11.54 -17.07 19.20
CA ARG A 66 -10.19 -16.91 19.78
C ARG A 66 -9.13 -16.72 18.67
N HIS A 67 -9.18 -17.51 17.61
CA HIS A 67 -8.23 -17.38 16.49
C HIS A 67 -8.39 -16.04 15.75
N THR A 68 -9.63 -15.62 15.51
CA THR A 68 -9.96 -14.32 14.89
C THR A 68 -9.45 -13.16 15.74
N GLN A 69 -9.53 -13.26 17.07
CA GLN A 69 -9.02 -12.22 17.96
C GLN A 69 -7.49 -12.13 17.93
N VAL A 70 -6.79 -13.27 17.95
CA VAL A 70 -5.31 -13.30 17.84
C VAL A 70 -4.87 -12.73 16.50
N GLU A 71 -5.49 -13.17 15.40
CA GLU A 71 -5.18 -12.69 14.05
C GLU A 71 -5.48 -11.20 13.88
N ARG A 72 -6.61 -10.74 14.44
CA ARG A 72 -6.97 -9.32 14.44
C ARG A 72 -5.90 -8.49 15.15
N LYS A 73 -5.52 -8.87 16.37
CA LYS A 73 -4.47 -8.19 17.15
C LYS A 73 -3.14 -8.17 16.39
N TYR A 74 -2.79 -9.28 15.73
CA TYR A 74 -1.59 -9.36 14.89
C TYR A 74 -1.63 -8.34 13.75
N ARG A 75 -2.73 -8.30 12.98
CA ARG A 75 -2.92 -7.33 11.88
C ARG A 75 -2.92 -5.89 12.37
N GLU A 76 -3.59 -5.60 13.48
CA GLU A 76 -3.62 -4.27 14.11
C GLU A 76 -2.21 -3.82 14.49
N SER A 77 -1.42 -4.69 15.13
CA SER A 77 -0.04 -4.37 15.51
C SER A 77 0.85 -4.03 14.31
N ILE A 78 0.68 -4.76 13.19
CA ILE A 78 1.41 -4.50 11.94
C ILE A 78 0.94 -3.20 11.31
N ASN A 79 -0.37 -2.99 11.23
CA ASN A 79 -0.92 -1.78 10.64
C ASN A 79 -0.53 -0.53 11.44
N MET A 80 -0.44 -0.62 12.77
CA MET A 80 0.08 0.44 13.63
C MET A 80 1.55 0.76 13.32
N ARG A 81 2.41 -0.26 13.17
CA ARG A 81 3.81 -0.05 12.80
C ARG A 81 3.93 0.58 11.41
N LEU A 82 3.13 0.13 10.44
CA LEU A 82 3.06 0.73 9.10
C LEU A 82 2.62 2.20 9.15
N GLU A 83 1.63 2.53 9.97
CA GLU A 83 1.15 3.91 10.10
C GLU A 83 2.19 4.82 10.76
N ARG A 84 2.90 4.31 11.78
CA ARG A 84 4.05 5.01 12.34
C ARG A 84 5.14 5.26 11.28
N LEU A 85 5.41 4.27 10.44
CA LEU A 85 6.39 4.40 9.37
C LEU A 85 5.98 5.47 8.35
N ARG A 86 4.70 5.53 7.95
CA ARG A 86 4.18 6.57 7.05
C ARG A 86 4.44 7.99 7.55
N ARG A 87 4.35 8.21 8.86
CA ARG A 87 4.58 9.53 9.48
C ARG A 87 6.07 9.86 9.59
N ALA A 88 6.91 8.85 9.81
CA ALA A 88 8.35 9.04 10.03
C ALA A 88 9.11 9.28 8.72
N VAL A 89 8.65 8.71 7.61
CA VAL A 89 9.34 8.82 6.32
C VAL A 89 8.89 10.11 5.62
N ALA A 90 9.78 11.10 5.58
CA ALA A 90 9.51 12.44 5.05
C ALA A 90 9.22 12.48 3.54
N THR A 91 9.60 11.43 2.79
CA THR A 91 9.42 11.35 1.33
C THR A 91 8.01 10.93 0.91
N LEU A 92 7.21 10.38 1.84
CA LEU A 92 5.84 10.05 1.52
C LEU A 92 4.94 11.29 1.63
N PRO A 93 3.92 11.41 0.77
CA PRO A 93 2.85 12.38 0.95
C PRO A 93 2.23 12.14 2.33
N GLN A 94 2.55 13.00 3.29
CA GLN A 94 1.85 13.02 4.56
C GLN A 94 0.46 13.55 4.25
N ALA A 95 -0.57 12.72 4.41
CA ALA A 95 -1.92 13.22 4.56
C ALA A 95 -1.95 13.99 5.89
N VAL A 96 -1.50 15.25 5.84
CA VAL A 96 -1.48 16.16 6.98
C VAL A 96 -2.95 16.41 7.33
N GLY A 97 -3.39 15.82 8.42
CA GLY A 97 -4.76 15.93 8.92
C GLY A 97 -5.61 14.70 8.58
N ALA A 98 -6.33 14.21 9.59
CA ALA A 98 -7.30 13.14 9.49
C ALA A 98 -8.43 13.39 8.45
N ASP A 99 -8.46 14.58 7.86
CA ASP A 99 -9.53 15.11 7.00
C ASP A 99 -9.04 15.59 5.63
N ALA A 100 -7.86 15.18 5.15
CA ALA A 100 -7.50 15.34 3.74
C ALA A 100 -8.32 14.36 2.88
N ILE A 101 -9.61 14.65 2.73
CA ILE A 101 -10.59 13.94 1.92
C ILE A 101 -10.11 13.99 0.47
N GLY A 102 -9.38 12.97 0.04
CA GLY A 102 -8.98 12.80 -1.37
C GLY A 102 -7.55 12.34 -1.63
N VAL A 103 -6.63 12.45 -0.66
CA VAL A 103 -5.26 11.94 -0.87
C VAL A 103 -5.25 10.43 -0.60
N ALA A 104 -5.08 9.65 -1.67
CA ALA A 104 -5.00 8.20 -1.58
C ALA A 104 -3.85 7.79 -0.64
N LYS A 105 -4.18 7.00 0.39
CA LYS A 105 -3.18 6.49 1.33
C LYS A 105 -2.11 5.69 0.57
N PRO A 106 -0.81 5.95 0.79
CA PRO A 106 0.25 5.23 0.11
C PRO A 106 0.17 3.74 0.40
N SER A 107 0.33 2.93 -0.66
CA SER A 107 0.24 1.48 -0.59
C SER A 107 1.35 0.90 0.30
N LYS A 108 1.12 -0.28 0.88
CA LYS A 108 2.09 -0.91 1.82
C LYS A 108 3.47 -1.07 1.18
N GLY A 109 3.54 -1.45 -0.10
CA GLY A 109 4.80 -1.61 -0.83
C GLY A 109 5.55 -0.27 -1.01
N ILE A 110 4.83 0.80 -1.36
CA ILE A 110 5.42 2.13 -1.53
C ILE A 110 6.01 2.65 -0.21
N VAL A 111 5.33 2.44 0.91
CA VAL A 111 5.85 2.81 2.23
C VAL A 111 7.18 2.12 2.53
N LEU A 112 7.30 0.83 2.22
CA LEU A 112 8.52 0.07 2.47
C LEU A 112 9.66 0.51 1.54
N ALA A 113 9.39 0.67 0.24
CA ALA A 113 10.40 1.13 -0.72
C ALA A 113 10.96 2.51 -0.32
N ALA A 114 10.07 3.47 -0.08
CA ALA A 114 10.47 4.82 0.31
C ALA A 114 11.18 4.87 1.67
N ALA A 115 10.88 3.96 2.59
CA ALA A 115 11.60 3.84 3.86
C ALA A 115 13.05 3.39 3.66
N ILE A 116 13.29 2.42 2.78
CA ILE A 116 14.64 1.95 2.44
C ILE A 116 15.46 3.10 1.84
N ASP A 117 14.89 3.79 0.86
CA ASP A 117 15.56 4.93 0.21
C ASP A 117 15.85 6.07 1.20
N TYR A 118 14.94 6.29 2.14
CA TYR A 118 15.08 7.33 3.17
C TYR A 118 16.22 7.00 4.14
N VAL A 119 16.31 5.76 4.62
CA VAL A 119 17.43 5.31 5.47
C VAL A 119 18.76 5.50 4.75
N GLY A 120 18.87 5.01 3.52
CA GLY A 120 20.12 5.14 2.74
C GLY A 120 20.48 6.58 2.39
N ARG A 121 19.51 7.52 2.38
CA ARG A 121 19.79 8.95 2.26
C ARG A 121 20.35 9.53 3.55
N ILE A 122 19.66 9.29 4.67
CA ILE A 122 20.06 9.80 5.99
C ILE A 122 21.44 9.26 6.40
N GLU A 123 21.76 8.02 6.05
CA GLU A 123 23.09 7.44 6.29
C GLU A 123 24.19 8.21 5.55
N ARG A 124 24.00 8.50 4.25
CA ARG A 124 24.96 9.30 3.46
C ARG A 124 25.11 10.72 3.97
N GLU A 125 24.00 11.36 4.36
CA GLU A 125 24.03 12.71 4.94
C GLU A 125 24.78 12.73 6.28
N ARG A 126 24.55 11.72 7.13
CA ARG A 126 25.28 11.54 8.39
C ARG A 126 26.78 11.38 8.13
N ASP A 127 27.16 10.50 7.21
CA ASP A 127 28.57 10.18 6.96
C ASP A 127 29.30 11.42 6.42
N ALA A 128 28.71 12.13 5.45
CA ALA A 128 29.28 13.38 4.94
C ALA A 128 29.39 14.48 6.03
N ALA A 129 28.42 14.56 6.93
CA ALA A 129 28.48 15.50 8.06
C ALA A 129 29.57 15.12 9.07
N MET A 130 29.79 13.83 9.32
CA MET A 130 30.86 13.35 10.19
C MET A 130 32.24 13.63 9.58
N ASP A 131 32.41 13.40 8.29
CA ASP A 131 33.65 13.69 7.57
C ASP A 131 34.02 15.18 7.67
N GLU A 132 33.03 16.07 7.51
CA GLU A 132 33.26 17.51 7.63
C GLU A 132 33.58 17.93 9.07
N ILE A 133 32.93 17.33 10.07
CA ILE A 133 33.26 17.58 11.49
C ILE A 133 34.70 17.13 11.79
N GLU A 134 35.12 15.96 11.30
CA GLU A 134 36.48 15.47 11.48
C GLU A 134 37.49 16.40 10.82
N ARG A 135 37.23 16.81 9.57
CA ARG A 135 38.07 17.76 8.83
C ARG A 135 38.21 19.09 9.59
N LEU A 136 37.10 19.68 10.04
CA LEU A 136 37.10 20.93 10.80
C LEU A 136 37.77 20.77 12.16
N ALA A 137 37.58 19.65 12.85
CA ALA A 137 38.24 19.37 14.12
C ALA A 137 39.77 19.26 13.94
N GLY A 138 40.23 18.67 12.83
CA GLY A 138 41.62 18.65 12.41
C GLY A 138 42.16 20.08 12.22
N ASP A 139 41.49 20.90 11.41
CA ASP A 139 41.88 22.29 11.14
C ASP A 139 41.93 23.16 12.40
N VAL A 140 40.97 22.98 13.32
CA VAL A 140 40.97 23.69 14.61
C VAL A 140 42.18 23.27 15.45
N ARG A 141 42.50 21.97 15.48
CA ARG A 141 43.65 21.45 16.24
C ARG A 141 44.97 21.96 15.67
N THR A 142 45.15 21.97 14.35
CA THR A 142 46.37 22.49 13.70
C THR A 142 46.53 23.98 13.95
N ARG A 143 45.48 24.78 13.78
CA ARG A 143 45.50 26.23 14.08
C ARG A 143 45.81 26.54 15.56
N GLN A 144 45.40 25.68 16.48
CA GLN A 144 45.75 25.83 17.89
C GLN A 144 47.23 25.54 18.15
N LEU A 145 47.82 24.58 17.44
CA LEU A 145 49.25 24.28 17.52
C LEU A 145 50.11 25.39 16.91
N GLU A 146 49.65 26.05 15.83
CA GLU A 146 50.36 27.18 15.21
C GLU A 146 50.33 28.47 16.05
N ARG A 147 49.45 28.56 17.06
CA ARG A 147 49.36 29.71 17.97
C ARG A 147 50.27 29.61 19.20
N TYR A 148 50.93 28.47 19.41
CA TYR A 148 51.90 28.25 20.48
C TYR A 148 53.30 28.10 19.88
#